data_AF-A0A355SIQ6-F1
#
_entry.id   AF-A0A355SIQ6-F1
#
_cell.length_a   1.000
_cell.length_b   1.000
_cell.length_c   1.000
_cell.angle_alpha   90.00
_cell.angle_beta   90.00
_cell.angle_gamma   90.00
#
_symmetry.space_group_name_H-M   'P 1'
#
loop_
_entity.id
_entity.type
_entity.pdbx_description
1 polymer ?
#
loop_
_entity_poly.entity_id
_entity_poly.type
_entity_poly.pdbx_seq_one_letter_code
_entity_poly.pdbx_strand_id
1 'polypeptide(L)'
;STFGFAYSEWVGKYITDMKDMSQVPSWATSLYEREYGYKWNMKGPGLLITSKKREIVVLQQGVDFSGEPLSIEITPKYQKKFGKLKVNYYNWFEIVSGNYGTNIVAQYRLNLNKTGQKKFDRISTQMVFPAITEVTFFNAPAYYFAGDFNDCVGENKYTKFLFSSMFYRFFSIDREGDITNFYWKFYRPVMGTILNDAYHNRANVMRSAKNAKATVKIQDNQFQILKDDKWHPLDIKGFNLSAVMPGSQAYDYTRDITTYSEFLSELKGMGGNCIRADDLLAPEFYRALYQYNRANPGKTIYLMQTISPADNIVSESYGNRLGMEQLKKNIEHVEEAIHGNATVPKEGSRNGGVYIDDVSPYLLGYIVKFDNSAGVVQALNGKNPKYTYDGAYVSSSGNCAEGIMAALCDYAFSYHEREYGYMAPIGAVGN
;
A
#
# COMPACT_ATOMS: atom_id res chain seq x y z
N SER A 1 1.57 -6.09 -6.44
CA SER A 1 2.14 -5.28 -5.36
C SER A 1 2.12 -3.81 -5.74
N THR A 2 2.00 -2.90 -4.77
CA THR A 2 1.93 -1.43 -4.98
C THR A 2 3.10 -0.83 -5.77
N PHE A 3 4.25 -1.51 -5.80
CA PHE A 3 5.46 -1.05 -6.49
C PHE A 3 5.93 -1.99 -7.61
N GLY A 4 5.08 -2.92 -8.04
CA GLY A 4 5.35 -3.78 -9.21
C GLY A 4 6.42 -4.85 -9.01
N PHE A 5 6.87 -5.16 -7.80
CA PHE A 5 7.83 -6.25 -7.58
C PHE A 5 7.25 -7.41 -6.78
N ALA A 6 7.77 -8.62 -7.00
CA ALA A 6 7.60 -9.77 -6.14
C ALA A 6 8.95 -10.08 -5.47
N TYR A 7 8.93 -10.14 -4.14
CA TYR A 7 10.10 -10.36 -3.31
C TYR A 7 10.47 -11.85 -3.29
N SER A 8 11.73 -12.19 -3.57
CA SER A 8 12.17 -13.60 -3.55
C SER A 8 12.46 -14.13 -2.15
N GLU A 9 12.39 -13.28 -1.12
CA GLU A 9 12.79 -13.56 0.26
C GLU A 9 14.30 -13.70 0.50
N TRP A 10 15.13 -13.37 -0.49
CA TRP A 10 16.59 -13.37 -0.39
C TRP A 10 17.18 -11.96 -0.40
N VAL A 11 18.11 -11.72 0.51
CA VAL A 11 18.92 -10.50 0.58
C VAL A 11 20.40 -10.85 0.59
N GLY A 12 21.22 -10.00 -0.01
CA GLY A 12 22.67 -10.16 -0.01
C GLY A 12 23.40 -8.93 0.47
N LYS A 13 24.62 -9.13 0.95
CA LYS A 13 25.56 -8.06 1.34
C LYS A 13 26.95 -8.39 0.82
N TYR A 14 27.64 -7.38 0.31
CA TYR A 14 29.07 -7.44 0.06
C TYR A 14 29.88 -7.19 1.33
N ILE A 15 30.89 -8.03 1.54
CA ILE A 15 31.82 -7.93 2.67
C ILE A 15 33.23 -7.79 2.10
N THR A 16 33.96 -6.75 2.53
CA THR A 16 35.34 -6.52 2.06
C THR A 16 36.33 -7.52 2.67
N ASP A 17 36.13 -7.92 3.92
CA ASP A 17 36.87 -9.02 4.52
C ASP A 17 35.97 -9.85 5.45
N MET A 18 35.68 -11.08 5.06
CA MET A 18 34.88 -12.02 5.86
C MET A 18 35.55 -12.45 7.17
N LYS A 19 36.83 -12.12 7.37
CA LYS A 19 37.52 -12.28 8.66
C LYS A 19 37.19 -11.14 9.63
N ASP A 20 36.84 -9.96 9.12
CA ASP A 20 36.47 -8.81 9.94
C ASP A 20 35.03 -8.94 10.44
N MET A 21 34.91 -9.42 11.69
CA MET A 21 33.64 -9.64 12.35
C MET A 21 32.82 -8.37 12.62
N SER A 22 33.39 -7.17 12.41
CA SER A 22 32.61 -5.92 12.47
C SER A 22 31.74 -5.73 11.22
N GLN A 23 32.11 -6.33 10.09
CA GLN A 23 31.38 -6.23 8.83
C GLN A 23 30.39 -7.39 8.63
N VAL A 24 30.73 -8.55 9.19
CA VAL A 24 29.91 -9.77 9.14
C VAL A 24 28.76 -9.68 10.16
N PRO A 25 27.49 -9.76 9.73
CA PRO A 25 26.37 -9.77 10.67
C PRO A 25 26.49 -10.93 11.66
N SER A 26 26.20 -10.69 12.94
CA SER A 26 26.39 -11.69 14.02
C SER A 26 25.63 -12.99 13.79
N TRP A 27 24.49 -12.93 13.11
CA TRP A 27 23.71 -14.12 12.75
C TRP A 27 24.37 -14.97 11.65
N ALA A 28 25.22 -14.40 10.80
CA ALA A 28 25.75 -15.07 9.61
C ALA A 28 26.65 -16.27 9.97
N THR A 29 27.44 -16.16 11.03
CA THR A 29 28.31 -17.25 11.50
C THR A 29 27.52 -18.45 11.98
N SER A 30 26.47 -18.22 12.78
CA SER A 30 25.59 -19.30 13.26
C SER A 30 24.80 -19.95 12.12
N LEU A 31 24.36 -19.18 11.12
CA LEU A 31 23.73 -19.75 9.92
C LEU A 31 24.72 -20.58 9.11
N TYR A 32 25.94 -20.09 8.93
CA TYR A 32 26.99 -20.77 8.19
C TYR A 32 27.37 -22.10 8.84
N GLU A 33 27.57 -22.11 10.15
CA GLU A 33 27.89 -23.33 10.90
C GLU A 33 26.79 -24.38 10.77
N ARG A 34 25.51 -23.95 10.78
CA ARG A 34 24.38 -24.85 10.59
C ARG A 34 24.29 -25.40 9.17
N GLU A 35 24.50 -24.55 8.17
CA GLU A 35 24.34 -24.91 6.75
C GLU A 35 25.50 -25.77 6.24
N TYR A 36 26.74 -25.45 6.62
CA TYR A 36 27.94 -26.09 6.10
C TYR A 36 28.58 -27.08 7.08
N GLY A 37 28.20 -27.08 8.37
CA GLY A 37 28.71 -28.01 9.38
C GLY A 37 30.13 -27.69 9.91
N TYR A 38 30.68 -26.52 9.57
CA TYR A 38 32.02 -26.10 9.98
C TYR A 38 31.99 -24.70 10.60
N LYS A 39 32.87 -24.47 11.59
CA LYS A 39 33.08 -23.14 12.17
C LYS A 39 33.46 -22.12 11.11
N TRP A 40 32.99 -20.88 11.28
CA TRP A 40 33.31 -19.80 10.36
C TRP A 40 34.83 -19.61 10.24
N ASN A 41 35.35 -19.85 9.04
CA ASN A 41 36.77 -19.75 8.72
C ASN A 41 37.03 -18.98 7.42
N MET A 42 36.01 -18.26 6.93
CA MET A 42 36.05 -17.50 5.69
C MET A 42 36.94 -16.26 5.82
N LYS A 43 37.58 -15.85 4.73
CA LYS A 43 38.53 -14.72 4.68
C LYS A 43 38.44 -14.00 3.35
N GLY A 44 38.80 -12.72 3.36
CA GLY A 44 38.83 -11.88 2.18
C GLY A 44 37.43 -11.53 1.66
N PRO A 45 37.36 -10.93 0.48
CA PRO A 45 36.11 -10.38 -0.03
C PRO A 45 35.10 -11.45 -0.43
N GLY A 46 33.81 -11.15 -0.25
CA GLY A 46 32.74 -12.09 -0.57
C GLY A 46 31.35 -11.49 -0.54
N LEU A 47 30.38 -12.28 -1.03
CA LEU A 47 28.96 -12.02 -0.88
C LEU A 47 28.37 -12.98 0.15
N LEU A 48 27.62 -12.43 1.09
CA LEU A 48 26.76 -13.18 2.01
C LEU A 48 25.32 -13.01 1.57
N ILE A 49 24.63 -14.10 1.25
CA ILE A 49 23.26 -14.09 0.77
C ILE A 49 22.43 -14.97 1.69
N THR A 50 21.34 -14.43 2.24
CA THR A 50 20.51 -15.10 3.25
C THR A 50 19.03 -15.05 2.88
N SER A 51 18.28 -16.08 3.30
CA SER A 51 16.83 -16.15 3.10
C SER A 51 16.07 -15.85 4.39
N LYS A 52 14.82 -15.43 4.27
CA LYS A 52 13.89 -15.31 5.41
C LYS A 52 13.71 -16.63 6.17
N LYS A 53 13.92 -17.78 5.49
CA LYS A 53 13.90 -19.14 6.06
C LYS A 53 15.21 -19.52 6.76
N ARG A 54 16.12 -18.55 6.95
CA ARG A 54 17.41 -18.69 7.61
C ARG A 54 18.40 -19.57 6.84
N GLU A 55 18.32 -19.62 5.52
CA GLU A 55 19.35 -20.27 4.70
C GLU A 55 20.48 -19.29 4.39
N ILE A 56 21.70 -19.78 4.11
CA ILE A 56 22.83 -18.92 3.78
C ILE A 56 23.68 -19.48 2.63
N VAL A 57 23.99 -18.61 1.67
CA VAL A 57 24.94 -18.86 0.58
C VAL A 57 26.10 -17.89 0.73
N VAL A 58 27.32 -18.42 0.74
CA VAL A 58 28.55 -17.62 0.80
C VAL A 58 29.33 -17.80 -0.49
N LEU A 59 29.57 -16.69 -1.18
CA LEU A 59 30.38 -16.62 -2.40
C LEU A 59 31.67 -15.88 -2.09
N GLN A 60 32.82 -16.52 -2.34
CA GLN A 60 34.13 -15.99 -2.00
C GLN A 60 34.90 -15.58 -3.26
N GLN A 61 35.55 -14.41 -3.21
CA GLN A 61 36.41 -13.96 -4.30
C GLN A 61 37.58 -14.92 -4.50
N GLY A 62 37.95 -15.16 -5.76
CA GLY A 62 39.00 -16.13 -6.13
C GLY A 62 38.52 -17.58 -6.18
N VAL A 63 37.35 -17.89 -5.60
CA VAL A 63 36.72 -19.23 -5.67
C VAL A 63 35.47 -19.18 -6.55
N ASP A 64 34.54 -18.29 -6.23
CA ASP A 64 33.19 -18.24 -6.81
C ASP A 64 33.03 -17.11 -7.84
N PHE A 65 33.92 -16.13 -7.82
CA PHE A 65 34.00 -15.05 -8.79
C PHE A 65 35.41 -14.48 -8.86
N SER A 66 35.69 -13.72 -9.91
CA SER A 66 36.96 -13.02 -10.11
C SER A 66 36.69 -11.55 -10.34
N GLY A 67 37.33 -10.67 -9.56
CA GLY A 67 37.06 -9.23 -9.58
C GLY A 67 35.76 -8.87 -8.84
N GLU A 68 34.94 -8.04 -9.47
CA GLU A 68 33.78 -7.39 -8.84
C GLU A 68 32.50 -8.21 -9.00
N PRO A 69 31.91 -8.73 -7.90
CA PRO A 69 30.86 -9.73 -8.00
C PRO A 69 29.51 -9.15 -8.35
N LEU A 70 29.26 -7.87 -8.05
CA LEU A 70 27.95 -7.24 -8.19
C LEU A 70 28.08 -5.83 -8.75
N SER A 71 27.34 -5.56 -9.82
CA SER A 71 27.21 -4.23 -10.42
C SER A 71 25.76 -3.84 -10.59
N ILE A 72 25.49 -2.54 -10.60
CA ILE A 72 24.19 -1.96 -10.91
C ILE A 72 24.29 -1.11 -12.17
N GLU A 73 23.33 -1.26 -13.09
CA GLU A 73 23.30 -0.56 -14.37
C GLU A 73 21.88 -0.12 -14.77
N ILE A 74 21.78 1.05 -15.42
CA ILE A 74 20.52 1.52 -16.02
C ILE A 74 20.21 0.67 -17.26
N THR A 75 18.98 0.16 -17.34
CA THR A 75 18.56 -0.70 -18.46
C THR A 75 18.50 0.10 -19.77
N PRO A 76 18.74 -0.53 -20.93
CA PRO A 76 18.77 0.17 -22.22
C PRO A 76 17.55 1.08 -22.48
N LYS A 77 16.35 0.63 -22.09
CA LYS A 77 15.09 1.39 -22.20
C LYS A 77 15.15 2.75 -21.48
N TYR A 78 15.88 2.83 -20.37
CA TYR A 78 15.89 3.98 -19.47
C TYR A 78 17.15 4.84 -19.57
N GLN A 79 18.15 4.44 -20.37
CA GLN A 79 19.40 5.18 -20.54
C GLN A 79 19.19 6.58 -21.13
N LYS A 80 18.15 6.80 -21.95
CA LYS A 80 17.83 8.14 -22.46
C LYS A 80 17.36 9.08 -21.36
N LYS A 81 16.64 8.55 -20.36
CA LYS A 81 16.07 9.32 -19.25
C LYS A 81 17.10 9.54 -18.13
N PHE A 82 17.75 8.48 -17.68
CA PHE A 82 18.63 8.49 -16.51
C PHE A 82 20.13 8.53 -16.85
N GLY A 83 20.49 8.42 -18.13
CA GLY A 83 21.86 8.28 -18.59
C GLY A 83 22.36 6.84 -18.57
N LYS A 84 23.50 6.60 -19.25
CA LYS A 84 24.18 5.30 -19.25
C LYS A 84 25.06 5.15 -17.99
N LEU A 85 24.41 4.92 -16.86
CA LEU A 85 25.07 4.75 -15.56
C LEU A 85 25.33 3.27 -15.27
N LYS A 86 26.56 2.95 -14.86
CA LYS A 86 26.98 1.64 -14.39
C LYS A 86 28.09 1.78 -13.35
N VAL A 87 27.93 1.13 -12.20
CA VAL A 87 28.90 1.13 -11.09
C VAL A 87 28.90 -0.22 -10.38
N ASN A 88 29.97 -0.51 -9.64
CA ASN A 88 29.98 -1.62 -8.69
C ASN A 88 29.10 -1.30 -7.48
N TYR A 89 28.55 -2.34 -6.85
CA TYR A 89 27.62 -2.18 -5.73
C TYR A 89 28.06 -3.04 -4.54
N TYR A 90 28.35 -2.37 -3.43
CA TYR A 90 28.99 -2.97 -2.25
C TYR A 90 28.11 -2.95 -0.99
N ASN A 91 26.82 -2.59 -1.11
CA ASN A 91 25.90 -2.54 0.04
C ASN A 91 24.91 -3.71 0.04
N TRP A 92 23.92 -3.67 0.94
CA TRP A 92 22.78 -4.58 0.95
C TRP A 92 21.98 -4.48 -0.35
N PHE A 93 21.65 -5.62 -0.93
CA PHE A 93 20.78 -5.74 -2.10
C PHE A 93 19.70 -6.80 -1.87
N GLU A 94 18.58 -6.63 -2.55
CA GLU A 94 17.46 -7.55 -2.52
C GLU A 94 17.34 -8.27 -3.86
N ILE A 95 17.04 -9.57 -3.82
CA ILE A 95 16.71 -10.32 -5.02
C ILE A 95 15.20 -10.23 -5.21
N VAL A 96 14.78 -9.53 -6.25
CA VAL A 96 13.36 -9.32 -6.59
C VAL A 96 13.07 -9.75 -8.01
N SER A 97 11.79 -9.85 -8.35
CA SER A 97 11.31 -10.03 -9.73
C SER A 97 10.26 -8.97 -10.06
N GLY A 98 10.14 -8.59 -11.33
CA GLY A 98 9.11 -7.65 -11.77
C GLY A 98 7.78 -8.35 -12.01
N ASN A 99 6.69 -7.79 -11.48
CA ASN A 99 5.33 -8.20 -11.79
C ASN A 99 4.90 -7.70 -13.19
N TYR A 100 3.82 -8.25 -13.74
CA TYR A 100 3.26 -7.81 -15.01
C TYR A 100 3.01 -6.29 -15.03
N GLY A 101 3.41 -5.62 -16.12
CA GLY A 101 3.26 -4.16 -16.28
C GLY A 101 4.33 -3.31 -15.58
N THR A 102 5.29 -3.94 -14.89
CA THR A 102 6.37 -3.23 -14.20
C THR A 102 7.52 -2.92 -15.12
N ASN A 103 8.00 -1.68 -15.08
CA ASN A 103 9.19 -1.30 -15.81
C ASN A 103 10.44 -1.46 -14.95
N ILE A 104 11.50 -2.03 -15.53
CA ILE A 104 12.79 -2.18 -14.85
C ILE A 104 13.69 -1.00 -15.27
N VAL A 105 13.87 -0.04 -14.37
CA VAL A 105 14.67 1.17 -14.60
C VAL A 105 16.17 0.85 -14.50
N ALA A 106 16.53 0.09 -13.47
CA ALA A 106 17.89 -0.37 -13.23
C ALA A 106 17.90 -1.85 -12.85
N GLN A 107 19.01 -2.52 -13.11
CA GLN A 107 19.20 -3.93 -12.79
C GLN A 107 20.54 -4.17 -12.12
N TYR A 108 20.54 -5.14 -11.20
CA TYR A 108 21.74 -5.77 -10.70
C TYR A 108 22.25 -6.82 -11.69
N ARG A 109 23.56 -6.97 -11.75
CA ARG A 109 24.23 -8.06 -12.47
C ARG A 109 25.26 -8.70 -11.56
N LEU A 110 25.06 -9.97 -11.26
CA LEU A 110 26.04 -10.83 -10.60
C LEU A 110 27.03 -11.37 -11.64
N ASN A 111 28.32 -11.27 -11.34
CA ASN A 111 29.41 -11.76 -12.18
C ASN A 111 30.07 -12.97 -11.49
N LEU A 112 29.45 -14.14 -11.63
CA LEU A 112 29.94 -15.37 -11.01
C LEU A 112 30.69 -16.25 -12.03
N ASN A 113 31.67 -17.01 -11.55
CA ASN A 113 32.25 -18.09 -12.34
C ASN A 113 31.38 -19.37 -12.21
N LYS A 114 31.79 -20.47 -12.85
CA LYS A 114 31.02 -21.73 -12.82
C LYS A 114 30.76 -22.26 -11.40
N THR A 115 31.74 -22.13 -10.50
CA THR A 115 31.61 -22.57 -9.11
C THR A 115 30.61 -21.70 -8.36
N GLY A 116 30.70 -20.37 -8.54
CA GLY A 116 29.76 -19.43 -7.94
C GLY A 116 28.34 -19.62 -8.45
N GLN A 117 28.15 -19.80 -9.77
CA GLN A 117 26.84 -20.08 -10.36
C GLN A 117 26.23 -21.34 -9.74
N LYS A 118 26.99 -22.43 -9.61
CA LYS A 118 26.50 -23.67 -9.01
C LYS A 118 26.02 -23.50 -7.56
N LYS A 119 26.70 -22.67 -6.77
CA LYS A 119 26.24 -22.32 -5.42
C LYS A 119 24.99 -21.45 -5.47
N PHE A 120 24.94 -20.51 -6.40
CA PHE A 120 23.86 -19.54 -6.56
C PHE A 120 22.58 -20.13 -7.19
N ASP A 121 22.67 -21.25 -7.90
CA ASP A 121 21.52 -21.97 -8.48
C ASP A 121 20.49 -22.42 -7.43
N ARG A 122 20.88 -22.47 -6.14
CA ARG A 122 19.96 -22.68 -5.00
C ARG A 122 18.98 -21.52 -4.80
N ILE A 123 19.34 -20.33 -5.29
CA ILE A 123 18.58 -19.09 -5.16
C ILE A 123 17.86 -18.77 -6.48
N SER A 124 18.60 -18.75 -7.58
CA SER A 124 18.05 -18.41 -8.90
C SER A 124 18.99 -18.88 -10.02
N THR A 125 18.39 -19.24 -11.15
CA THR A 125 19.12 -19.53 -12.40
C THR A 125 19.48 -18.26 -13.19
N GLN A 126 18.90 -17.11 -12.83
CA GLN A 126 19.18 -15.82 -13.45
C GLN A 126 20.27 -15.09 -12.66
N MET A 127 21.18 -14.38 -13.34
CA MET A 127 22.20 -13.52 -12.72
C MET A 127 21.87 -12.02 -12.80
N VAL A 128 20.72 -11.69 -13.35
CA VAL A 128 20.27 -10.31 -13.57
C VAL A 128 18.94 -10.12 -12.88
N PHE A 129 18.84 -9.10 -12.03
CA PHE A 129 17.68 -8.85 -11.20
C PHE A 129 17.30 -7.37 -11.24
N PRO A 130 16.03 -7.00 -11.09
CA PRO A 130 15.65 -5.60 -10.94
C PRO A 130 16.33 -4.99 -9.70
N ALA A 131 16.92 -3.81 -9.89
CA ALA A 131 17.46 -2.99 -8.81
C ALA A 131 16.57 -1.76 -8.53
N ILE A 132 15.96 -1.21 -9.59
CA ILE A 132 14.96 -0.17 -9.48
C ILE A 132 13.78 -0.54 -10.38
N THR A 133 12.58 -0.62 -9.81
CA THR A 133 11.33 -0.79 -10.56
C THR A 133 10.55 0.52 -10.62
N GLU A 134 9.80 0.72 -11.69
CA GLU A 134 8.86 1.81 -11.87
C GLU A 134 7.49 1.24 -12.26
N VAL A 135 6.46 1.65 -11.54
CA VAL A 135 5.07 1.52 -11.96
C VAL A 135 4.51 2.92 -12.17
N THR A 136 3.87 3.16 -13.31
CA THR A 136 3.25 4.44 -13.60
C THR A 136 1.75 4.31 -13.42
N PHE A 137 1.17 5.19 -12.60
CA PHE A 137 -0.26 5.17 -12.34
C PHE A 137 -0.85 6.58 -12.43
N PHE A 138 -1.80 6.79 -13.35
CA PHE A 138 -2.37 8.12 -13.67
C PHE A 138 -1.34 9.26 -13.72
N ASN A 139 -0.27 9.02 -14.48
CA ASN A 139 0.87 9.94 -14.64
C ASN A 139 1.69 10.18 -13.38
N ALA A 140 1.44 9.50 -12.26
CA ALA A 140 2.30 9.48 -11.09
C ALA A 140 3.17 8.20 -11.09
N PRO A 141 4.48 8.31 -11.36
CA PRO A 141 5.36 7.16 -11.25
C PRO A 141 5.69 6.86 -9.77
N ALA A 142 5.57 5.60 -9.37
CA ALA A 142 6.08 5.09 -8.11
C ALA A 142 7.31 4.22 -8.41
N TYR A 143 8.37 4.45 -7.63
CA TYR A 143 9.63 3.74 -7.77
C TYR A 143 9.90 2.91 -6.53
N TYR A 144 10.47 1.72 -6.72
CA TYR A 144 11.00 0.91 -5.63
C TYR A 144 12.47 0.60 -5.89
N PHE A 145 13.26 0.62 -4.81
CA PHE A 145 14.70 0.45 -4.80
C PHE A 145 15.02 -0.82 -4.01
N ALA A 146 15.58 -1.82 -4.67
CA ALA A 146 15.76 -3.17 -4.14
C ALA A 146 17.08 -3.31 -3.36
N GLY A 147 17.25 -2.55 -2.28
CA GLY A 147 18.45 -2.58 -1.46
C GLY A 147 18.71 -1.26 -0.72
N ASP A 148 19.90 -1.14 -0.16
CA ASP A 148 20.31 0.07 0.56
C ASP A 148 20.95 1.11 -0.37
N PHE A 149 20.11 2.05 -0.82
CA PHE A 149 20.50 3.09 -1.78
C PHE A 149 20.85 4.43 -1.11
N ASN A 150 20.43 4.65 0.13
CA ASN A 150 20.46 5.98 0.76
C ASN A 150 21.65 6.18 1.72
N ASP A 151 22.46 5.14 1.95
CA ASP A 151 23.68 5.30 2.70
C ASP A 151 24.67 6.27 2.02
N CYS A 152 25.02 7.33 2.73
CA CYS A 152 26.10 8.23 2.37
C CYS A 152 27.10 8.29 3.51
N VAL A 153 28.25 7.60 3.38
CA VAL A 153 29.34 7.74 4.35
C VAL A 153 29.99 9.11 4.16
N GLY A 154 29.81 9.97 5.14
CA GLY A 154 30.41 11.30 5.18
C GLY A 154 29.63 12.28 6.03
N GLU A 155 29.66 12.11 7.35
CA GLU A 155 29.05 13.03 8.32
C GLU A 155 29.55 14.50 8.20
N ASN A 156 30.62 14.76 7.43
CA ASN A 156 31.25 16.07 7.32
C ASN A 156 31.50 16.56 5.87
N LYS A 157 30.66 16.21 4.90
CA LYS A 157 30.79 16.78 3.54
C LYS A 157 30.05 18.13 3.46
N TYR A 158 30.80 19.24 3.36
CA TYR A 158 30.25 20.58 3.14
C TYR A 158 29.46 20.63 1.82
N THR A 159 28.13 20.55 1.87
CA THR A 159 27.27 20.51 0.67
C THR A 159 26.82 21.91 0.19
N LYS A 160 27.06 22.95 0.98
CA LYS A 160 26.60 24.34 0.76
C LYS A 160 27.46 25.18 -0.20
N PHE A 161 28.03 24.57 -1.24
CA PHE A 161 28.72 25.32 -2.30
C PHE A 161 28.21 24.96 -3.70
N LEU A 162 28.21 25.95 -4.59
CA LEU A 162 27.86 25.78 -6.00
C LEU A 162 28.72 24.67 -6.62
N PHE A 163 28.10 23.74 -7.34
CA PHE A 163 28.74 22.58 -7.98
C PHE A 163 29.23 21.45 -7.05
N SER A 164 28.91 21.46 -5.76
CA SER A 164 29.31 20.40 -4.80
C SER A 164 29.02 18.99 -5.30
N SER A 165 27.86 18.78 -5.92
CA SER A 165 27.50 17.49 -6.51
C SER A 165 28.36 17.05 -7.71
N MET A 166 28.80 17.99 -8.57
CA MET A 166 29.72 17.66 -9.67
C MET A 166 31.12 17.36 -9.13
N PHE A 167 31.55 18.14 -8.13
CA PHE A 167 32.82 17.93 -7.43
C PHE A 167 32.88 16.52 -6.82
N TYR A 168 31.92 16.15 -5.96
CA TYR A 168 31.93 14.83 -5.33
C TYR A 168 31.77 13.69 -6.35
N ARG A 169 31.01 13.87 -7.44
CA ARG A 169 30.92 12.87 -8.51
C ARG A 169 32.25 12.63 -9.23
N PHE A 170 33.04 13.69 -9.47
CA PHE A 170 34.33 13.59 -10.13
C PHE A 170 35.38 12.90 -9.24
N PHE A 171 35.39 13.22 -7.95
CA PHE A 171 36.35 12.67 -6.98
C PHE A 171 35.92 11.33 -6.34
N SER A 172 34.71 10.85 -6.64
CA SER A 172 34.27 9.52 -6.21
C SER A 172 34.94 8.45 -7.07
N ILE A 173 36.07 7.94 -6.60
CA ILE A 173 36.81 6.84 -7.22
C ILE A 173 36.18 5.52 -6.80
N ASP A 174 36.18 4.54 -7.68
CA ASP A 174 35.72 3.20 -7.33
C ASP A 174 36.78 2.53 -6.48
N ARG A 175 36.43 2.21 -5.24
CA ARG A 175 37.28 1.52 -4.28
C ARG A 175 36.44 0.43 -3.67
N GLU A 176 37.05 -0.74 -3.50
CA GLU A 176 36.38 -1.90 -2.96
C GLU A 176 35.75 -1.58 -1.59
N GLY A 177 34.44 -1.81 -1.46
CA GLY A 177 33.67 -1.47 -0.24
C GLY A 177 33.28 0.00 -0.08
N ASP A 178 33.71 0.91 -0.96
CA ASP A 178 33.36 2.33 -0.89
C ASP A 178 32.02 2.62 -1.56
N ILE A 179 30.97 2.73 -0.75
CA ILE A 179 29.62 3.06 -1.22
C ILE A 179 29.48 4.52 -1.73
N THR A 180 30.49 5.38 -1.51
CA THR A 180 30.50 6.77 -2.01
C THR A 180 30.45 6.80 -3.54
N ASN A 181 31.13 5.87 -4.22
CA ASN A 181 31.10 5.77 -5.68
C ASN A 181 29.67 5.59 -6.19
N PHE A 182 28.98 4.61 -5.64
CA PHE A 182 27.59 4.32 -5.95
C PHE A 182 26.69 5.53 -5.68
N TYR A 183 26.82 6.16 -4.50
CA TYR A 183 25.99 7.30 -4.12
C TYR A 183 26.09 8.44 -5.15
N TRP A 184 27.31 8.86 -5.50
CA TRP A 184 27.49 10.05 -6.35
C TRP A 184 27.39 9.78 -7.84
N LYS A 185 27.79 8.60 -8.32
CA LYS A 185 27.78 8.27 -9.76
C LYS A 185 26.49 7.60 -10.22
N PHE A 186 25.73 7.00 -9.31
CA PHE A 186 24.49 6.28 -9.64
C PHE A 186 23.27 6.88 -8.92
N TYR A 187 23.21 6.80 -7.59
CA TYR A 187 22.01 7.16 -6.81
C TYR A 187 21.62 8.64 -6.98
N ARG A 188 22.54 9.58 -6.75
CA ARG A 188 22.26 11.02 -6.80
C ARG A 188 21.81 11.50 -8.19
N PRO A 189 22.42 11.07 -9.32
CA PRO A 189 21.89 11.37 -10.66
C PRO A 189 20.47 10.81 -10.90
N VAL A 190 20.22 9.56 -10.48
CA VAL A 190 18.91 8.92 -10.63
C VAL A 190 17.85 9.66 -9.81
N MET A 191 18.08 9.88 -8.51
CA MET A 191 17.13 10.62 -7.68
C MET A 191 16.96 12.07 -8.12
N GLY A 192 18.03 12.73 -8.56
CA GLY A 192 17.91 14.08 -9.11
C GLY A 192 16.93 14.14 -10.29
N THR A 193 16.95 13.13 -11.16
CA THR A 193 16.02 13.00 -12.29
C THR A 193 14.59 12.71 -11.81
N ILE A 194 14.41 11.75 -10.89
CA ILE A 194 13.09 11.40 -10.33
C ILE A 194 12.43 12.60 -9.64
N LEU A 195 13.17 13.33 -8.80
CA LEU A 195 12.66 14.48 -8.07
C LEU A 195 12.34 15.65 -9.01
N ASN A 196 13.16 15.87 -10.03
CA ASN A 196 12.90 16.88 -11.05
C ASN A 196 11.62 16.57 -11.83
N ASP A 197 11.44 15.33 -12.28
CA ASP A 197 10.22 14.87 -12.94
C ASP A 197 9.00 15.05 -12.03
N ALA A 198 9.09 14.63 -10.76
CA ALA A 198 8.02 14.77 -9.79
C ALA A 198 7.64 16.25 -9.56
N TYR A 199 8.63 17.14 -9.46
CA TYR A 199 8.42 18.57 -9.29
C TYR A 199 7.68 19.18 -10.49
N HIS A 200 8.09 18.86 -11.72
CA HIS A 200 7.45 19.37 -12.93
C HIS A 200 6.09 18.73 -13.20
N ASN A 201 5.90 17.48 -12.78
CA ASN A 201 4.65 16.75 -12.94
C ASN A 201 3.61 17.07 -11.87
N ARG A 202 3.94 17.89 -10.85
CA ARG A 202 3.06 18.20 -9.70
C ARG A 202 1.65 18.65 -10.10
N ALA A 203 1.52 19.40 -11.19
CA ALA A 203 0.24 19.93 -11.67
C ALA A 203 -0.57 18.90 -12.47
N ASN A 204 0.10 17.87 -12.99
CA ASN A 204 -0.47 16.80 -13.79
C ASN A 204 -0.78 15.55 -12.95
N VAL A 205 -0.28 15.48 -11.71
CA VAL A 205 -0.74 14.49 -10.73
C VAL A 205 -2.21 14.79 -10.46
N MET A 206 -3.09 14.02 -11.09
CA MET A 206 -4.53 14.14 -10.92
C MET A 206 -4.87 13.76 -9.47
N ARG A 207 -5.01 14.75 -8.61
CA ARG A 207 -5.86 14.61 -7.43
C ARG A 207 -7.29 14.53 -7.93
N SER A 208 -8.07 13.57 -7.46
CA SER A 208 -9.50 13.57 -7.74
C SER A 208 -10.07 14.94 -7.37
N ALA A 209 -10.76 15.58 -8.32
CA ALA A 209 -11.56 16.72 -7.97
C ALA A 209 -12.58 16.23 -6.92
N LYS A 210 -12.69 16.96 -5.80
CA LYS A 210 -13.67 16.61 -4.76
C LYS A 210 -15.04 16.45 -5.41
N ASN A 211 -15.66 15.29 -5.25
CA ASN A 211 -17.05 15.15 -5.67
C ASN A 211 -17.93 16.06 -4.79
N ALA A 212 -18.71 16.92 -5.43
CA ALA A 212 -19.64 17.83 -4.77
C ALA A 212 -21.06 17.68 -5.33
N LYS A 213 -21.34 16.56 -6.00
CA LYS A 213 -22.62 16.29 -6.64
C LYS A 213 -23.05 14.85 -6.39
N ALA A 214 -24.36 14.68 -6.14
CA ALA A 214 -24.97 13.36 -6.07
C ALA A 214 -24.82 12.65 -7.42
N THR A 215 -24.20 11.48 -7.42
CA THR A 215 -24.08 10.59 -8.58
C THR A 215 -25.11 9.45 -8.54
N VAL A 216 -25.85 9.34 -7.44
CA VAL A 216 -26.87 8.32 -7.19
C VAL A 216 -28.09 8.94 -6.52
N LYS A 217 -29.27 8.41 -6.81
CA LYS A 217 -30.50 8.69 -6.07
C LYS A 217 -31.38 7.44 -6.04
N ILE A 218 -32.35 7.44 -5.13
CA ILE A 218 -33.44 6.46 -5.12
C ILE A 218 -34.71 7.21 -5.52
N GLN A 219 -35.36 6.76 -6.59
CA GLN A 219 -36.63 7.31 -7.05
C GLN A 219 -37.49 6.17 -7.58
N ASP A 220 -38.79 6.19 -7.28
CA ASP A 220 -39.75 5.16 -7.70
C ASP A 220 -39.32 3.74 -7.30
N ASN A 221 -38.79 3.58 -6.07
CA ASN A 221 -38.24 2.33 -5.53
C ASN A 221 -37.08 1.71 -6.35
N GLN A 222 -36.35 2.53 -7.11
CA GLN A 222 -35.23 2.08 -7.91
C GLN A 222 -34.00 2.98 -7.71
N PHE A 223 -32.82 2.35 -7.69
CA PHE A 223 -31.56 3.10 -7.77
C PHE A 223 -31.40 3.69 -9.17
N GLN A 224 -31.04 4.96 -9.22
CA GLN A 224 -30.67 5.65 -10.45
C GLN A 224 -29.30 6.29 -10.29
N ILE A 225 -28.52 6.28 -11.36
CA ILE A 225 -27.19 6.87 -11.42
C ILE A 225 -27.14 7.99 -12.46
N LEU A 226 -26.33 9.00 -12.20
CA LEU A 226 -26.11 10.10 -13.12
C LEU A 226 -25.02 9.72 -14.14
N LYS A 227 -25.38 9.65 -15.41
CA LYS A 227 -24.47 9.46 -16.55
C LYS A 227 -24.84 10.45 -17.65
N ASP A 228 -23.85 11.16 -18.20
CA ASP A 228 -24.06 12.14 -19.28
C ASP A 228 -25.19 13.14 -18.97
N ASP A 229 -25.20 13.66 -17.73
CA ASP A 229 -26.21 14.56 -17.17
C ASP A 229 -27.65 14.02 -17.17
N LYS A 230 -27.82 12.69 -17.29
CA LYS A 230 -29.12 12.00 -17.27
C LYS A 230 -29.14 10.92 -16.21
N TRP A 231 -30.31 10.74 -15.60
CA TRP A 231 -30.54 9.70 -14.62
C TRP A 231 -30.92 8.39 -15.33
N HIS A 232 -30.20 7.33 -15.01
CA HIS A 232 -30.42 6.00 -15.58
C HIS A 232 -30.70 4.98 -14.46
N PRO A 233 -31.70 4.10 -14.62
CA PRO A 233 -31.88 2.95 -13.75
C PRO A 233 -30.62 2.11 -13.60
N LEU A 234 -30.38 1.61 -12.39
CA LEU A 234 -29.29 0.70 -12.07
C LEU A 234 -29.83 -0.55 -11.37
N ASP A 235 -29.69 -1.69 -12.03
CA ASP A 235 -29.86 -3.00 -11.39
C ASP A 235 -28.57 -3.40 -10.70
N ILE A 236 -28.65 -3.67 -9.40
CA ILE A 236 -27.47 -3.93 -8.57
C ILE A 236 -27.18 -5.44 -8.56
N LYS A 237 -25.98 -5.81 -9.02
CA LYS A 237 -25.42 -7.16 -8.99
C LYS A 237 -24.21 -7.12 -8.06
N GLY A 238 -24.53 -7.18 -6.77
CA GLY A 238 -23.62 -6.92 -5.67
C GLY A 238 -22.91 -8.16 -5.14
N PHE A 239 -21.66 -7.99 -4.68
CA PHE A 239 -20.90 -8.98 -3.93
C PHE A 239 -20.43 -8.36 -2.61
N ASN A 240 -20.44 -9.13 -1.51
CA ASN A 240 -19.87 -8.68 -0.23
C ASN A 240 -18.37 -8.95 -0.21
N LEU A 241 -17.61 -8.03 0.39
CA LEU A 241 -16.17 -8.18 0.60
C LEU A 241 -15.83 -7.93 2.08
N SER A 242 -15.32 -8.98 2.73
CA SER A 242 -14.80 -8.92 4.10
C SER A 242 -13.29 -8.65 4.16
N ALA A 243 -12.54 -8.95 3.09
CA ALA A 243 -11.10 -8.69 2.95
C ALA A 243 -10.15 -9.26 4.02
N VAL A 244 -10.62 -10.19 4.87
CA VAL A 244 -9.80 -10.93 5.82
C VAL A 244 -9.27 -12.18 5.14
N MET A 245 -7.95 -12.35 5.09
CA MET A 245 -7.32 -13.51 4.43
C MET A 245 -7.43 -14.77 5.30
N PRO A 246 -7.48 -15.97 4.69
CA PRO A 246 -7.44 -17.22 5.45
C PRO A 246 -6.23 -17.27 6.40
N GLY A 247 -6.50 -17.52 7.68
CA GLY A 247 -5.47 -17.55 8.74
C GLY A 247 -5.17 -16.20 9.41
N SER A 248 -5.75 -15.10 8.93
CA SER A 248 -5.67 -13.79 9.59
C SER A 248 -6.68 -13.65 10.73
N GLN A 249 -6.42 -12.69 11.61
CA GLN A 249 -7.37 -12.31 12.67
C GLN A 249 -8.54 -11.51 12.08
N ALA A 250 -9.69 -11.50 12.78
CA ALA A 250 -10.79 -10.62 12.40
C ALA A 250 -10.33 -9.16 12.35
N TYR A 251 -10.84 -8.39 11.40
CA TYR A 251 -10.48 -6.98 11.14
C TYR A 251 -9.03 -6.75 10.66
N ASP A 252 -8.21 -7.79 10.51
CA ASP A 252 -6.88 -7.71 9.90
C ASP A 252 -7.00 -7.82 8.37
N TYR A 253 -7.51 -6.75 7.75
CA TYR A 253 -7.72 -6.69 6.31
C TYR A 253 -6.40 -6.70 5.55
N THR A 254 -6.35 -7.45 4.44
CA THR A 254 -5.16 -7.47 3.57
C THR A 254 -4.78 -6.05 3.12
N ARG A 255 -3.48 -5.76 3.15
CA ARG A 255 -2.89 -4.53 2.60
C ARG A 255 -2.37 -4.74 1.17
N ASP A 256 -2.56 -5.94 0.60
CA ASP A 256 -2.12 -6.22 -0.77
C ASP A 256 -3.14 -5.74 -1.81
N ILE A 257 -2.79 -4.65 -2.50
CA ILE A 257 -3.59 -4.09 -3.59
C ILE A 257 -3.83 -5.09 -4.74
N THR A 258 -2.94 -6.08 -4.93
CA THR A 258 -3.06 -7.09 -5.99
C THR A 258 -4.29 -7.96 -5.74
N THR A 259 -4.48 -8.39 -4.48
CA THR A 259 -5.63 -9.18 -4.07
C THR A 259 -6.94 -8.43 -4.36
N TYR A 260 -7.02 -7.14 -4.01
CA TYR A 260 -8.21 -6.34 -4.33
C TYR A 260 -8.41 -6.16 -5.84
N SER A 261 -7.34 -5.98 -6.60
CA SER A 261 -7.41 -5.85 -8.07
C SER A 261 -7.93 -7.13 -8.72
N GLU A 262 -7.50 -8.30 -8.23
CA GLU A 262 -8.00 -9.61 -8.65
C GLU A 262 -9.49 -9.76 -8.31
N PHE A 263 -9.90 -9.46 -7.08
CA PHE A 263 -11.31 -9.52 -6.67
C PHE A 263 -12.21 -8.62 -7.53
N LEU A 264 -11.78 -7.39 -7.83
CA LEU A 264 -12.54 -6.47 -8.69
C LEU A 264 -12.63 -7.01 -10.13
N SER A 265 -11.55 -7.60 -10.65
CA SER A 265 -11.53 -8.22 -11.97
C SER A 265 -12.47 -9.43 -12.05
N GLU A 266 -12.43 -10.32 -11.06
CA GLU A 266 -13.30 -11.50 -10.96
C GLU A 266 -14.77 -11.10 -10.81
N LEU A 267 -15.07 -10.15 -9.93
CA LEU A 267 -16.42 -9.58 -9.77
C LEU A 267 -16.97 -9.13 -11.12
N LYS A 268 -16.17 -8.43 -11.92
CA LYS A 268 -16.59 -8.02 -13.26
C LYS A 268 -16.73 -9.20 -14.21
N GLY A 269 -15.81 -10.16 -14.16
CA GLY A 269 -15.85 -11.39 -14.96
C GLY A 269 -17.14 -12.19 -14.76
N MET A 270 -17.69 -12.17 -13.54
CA MET A 270 -18.97 -12.79 -13.20
C MET A 270 -20.20 -11.93 -13.56
N GLY A 271 -20.00 -10.76 -14.15
CA GLY A 271 -21.09 -9.83 -14.50
C GLY A 271 -21.57 -8.96 -13.33
N GLY A 272 -20.83 -8.91 -12.22
CA GLY A 272 -21.09 -8.02 -11.10
C GLY A 272 -20.85 -6.55 -11.47
N ASN A 273 -21.50 -5.67 -10.72
CA ASN A 273 -21.32 -4.22 -10.89
C ASN A 273 -21.25 -3.46 -9.57
N CYS A 274 -21.34 -4.12 -8.42
CA CYS A 274 -21.30 -3.46 -7.13
C CYS A 274 -20.54 -4.33 -6.13
N ILE A 275 -19.78 -3.69 -5.25
CA ILE A 275 -19.17 -4.34 -4.10
C ILE A 275 -19.70 -3.68 -2.83
N ARG A 276 -20.09 -4.49 -1.84
CA ARG A 276 -20.39 -4.02 -0.50
C ARG A 276 -19.18 -4.27 0.39
N ALA A 277 -18.57 -3.20 0.86
CA ALA A 277 -17.56 -3.28 1.91
C ALA A 277 -18.28 -3.45 3.25
N ASP A 278 -17.99 -4.52 3.99
CA ASP A 278 -18.64 -4.83 5.28
C ASP A 278 -18.14 -3.93 6.44
N ASP A 279 -17.07 -3.18 6.19
CA ASP A 279 -16.46 -2.24 7.12
C ASP A 279 -15.63 -1.20 6.33
N LEU A 280 -14.99 -0.27 7.04
CA LEU A 280 -13.89 0.53 6.49
C LEU A 280 -12.66 -0.38 6.26
N LEU A 281 -12.50 -0.81 5.01
CA LEU A 281 -11.39 -1.67 4.59
C LEU A 281 -10.07 -0.89 4.52
N ALA A 282 -8.95 -1.60 4.26
CA ALA A 282 -7.66 -0.96 4.09
C ALA A 282 -7.66 0.08 2.94
N PRO A 283 -6.87 1.18 3.00
CA PRO A 283 -6.76 2.17 1.92
C PRO A 283 -6.48 1.58 0.54
N GLU A 284 -5.76 0.46 0.48
CA GLU A 284 -5.42 -0.24 -0.75
C GLU A 284 -6.64 -0.79 -1.50
N PHE A 285 -7.74 -1.10 -0.80
CA PHE A 285 -9.01 -1.47 -1.43
C PHE A 285 -9.60 -0.30 -2.22
N TYR A 286 -9.74 0.85 -1.57
CA TYR A 286 -10.30 2.05 -2.19
C TYR A 286 -9.42 2.55 -3.33
N ARG A 287 -8.10 2.45 -3.16
CA ARG A 287 -7.15 2.67 -4.25
C ARG A 287 -7.45 1.73 -5.41
N ALA A 288 -7.50 0.41 -5.20
CA ALA A 288 -7.78 -0.57 -6.25
C ALA A 288 -9.10 -0.27 -6.99
N LEU A 289 -10.16 0.07 -6.26
CA LEU A 289 -11.46 0.45 -6.83
C LEU A 289 -11.34 1.70 -7.71
N TYR A 290 -10.69 2.75 -7.20
CA TYR A 290 -10.41 3.96 -7.96
C TYR A 290 -9.62 3.65 -9.23
N GLN A 291 -8.57 2.83 -9.12
CA GLN A 291 -7.73 2.41 -10.25
C GLN A 291 -8.53 1.68 -11.31
N TYR A 292 -9.31 0.69 -10.89
CA TYR A 292 -10.13 -0.12 -11.77
C TYR A 292 -11.11 0.74 -12.57
N ASN A 293 -11.90 1.57 -11.89
CA ASN A 293 -12.97 2.33 -12.53
C ASN A 293 -12.43 3.38 -13.51
N ARG A 294 -11.34 4.03 -13.17
CA ARG A 294 -10.68 5.00 -14.03
C ARG A 294 -10.03 4.35 -15.25
N ALA A 295 -9.50 3.13 -15.13
CA ALA A 295 -8.94 2.37 -16.24
C ALA A 295 -10.01 1.74 -17.14
N ASN A 296 -11.24 1.58 -16.66
CA ASN A 296 -12.32 0.87 -17.34
C ASN A 296 -13.59 1.72 -17.50
N PRO A 297 -13.52 2.84 -18.26
CA PRO A 297 -14.71 3.66 -18.51
C PRO A 297 -15.83 2.83 -19.14
N GLY A 298 -17.06 2.98 -18.64
CA GLY A 298 -18.23 2.20 -19.07
C GLY A 298 -18.38 0.82 -18.40
N LYS A 299 -17.37 0.33 -17.67
CA LYS A 299 -17.43 -0.94 -16.92
C LYS A 299 -17.35 -0.74 -15.41
N THR A 300 -17.79 0.41 -14.92
CA THR A 300 -17.76 0.82 -13.50
C THR A 300 -18.24 -0.28 -12.54
N ILE A 301 -17.49 -0.43 -11.46
CA ILE A 301 -17.86 -1.15 -10.24
C ILE A 301 -18.23 -0.10 -9.20
N TYR A 302 -19.44 -0.20 -8.69
CA TYR A 302 -19.99 0.68 -7.67
C TYR A 302 -19.67 0.17 -6.25
N LEU A 303 -19.78 1.05 -5.27
CA LEU A 303 -19.53 0.78 -3.86
C LEU A 303 -20.79 0.98 -3.02
N MET A 304 -21.10 0.01 -2.17
CA MET A 304 -21.91 0.22 -0.97
C MET A 304 -20.99 0.16 0.25
N GLN A 305 -20.96 1.22 1.04
CA GLN A 305 -20.05 1.32 2.17
C GLN A 305 -20.80 1.07 3.48
N THR A 306 -20.47 -0.02 4.17
CA THR A 306 -20.99 -0.24 5.52
C THR A 306 -20.20 0.60 6.52
N ILE A 307 -20.90 1.29 7.42
CA ILE A 307 -20.33 1.99 8.57
C ILE A 307 -20.54 1.09 9.78
N SER A 308 -19.56 0.23 10.04
CA SER A 308 -19.56 -0.64 11.21
C SER A 308 -18.93 0.08 12.41
N PRO A 309 -19.53 -0.01 13.62
CA PRO A 309 -18.87 0.45 14.85
C PRO A 309 -17.52 -0.26 14.99
N ALA A 310 -16.50 0.50 15.39
CA ALA A 310 -15.22 -0.10 15.75
C ALA A 310 -15.42 -1.03 16.96
N ASP A 311 -14.68 -2.13 17.02
CA ASP A 311 -14.86 -3.21 18.00
C ASP A 311 -14.53 -2.80 19.44
N ASN A 312 -13.83 -1.68 19.63
CA ASN A 312 -13.61 -1.05 20.93
C ASN A 312 -14.81 -0.20 21.41
N ILE A 313 -15.80 0.07 20.57
CA ILE A 313 -17.03 0.78 20.94
C ILE A 313 -18.07 -0.26 21.40
N VAL A 314 -18.13 -0.49 22.71
CA VAL A 314 -19.02 -1.49 23.30
C VAL A 314 -20.50 -1.10 23.12
N SER A 315 -21.34 -2.09 22.78
CA SER A 315 -22.75 -1.87 22.42
C SER A 315 -23.59 -1.30 23.55
N GLU A 316 -23.25 -1.58 24.81
CA GLU A 316 -23.95 -1.01 25.98
C GLU A 316 -23.70 0.49 26.18
N SER A 317 -22.73 1.06 25.44
CA SER A 317 -22.40 2.48 25.46
C SER A 317 -23.17 3.30 24.41
N TYR A 318 -23.81 2.65 23.44
CA TYR A 318 -24.46 3.33 22.31
C TYR A 318 -25.52 4.36 22.74
N GLY A 319 -26.19 4.13 23.88
CA GLY A 319 -27.19 5.04 24.43
C GLY A 319 -26.65 6.14 25.35
N ASN A 320 -25.33 6.27 25.52
CA ASN A 320 -24.72 7.31 26.35
C ASN A 320 -23.93 8.33 25.52
N ARG A 321 -23.59 9.46 26.15
CA ARG A 321 -22.92 10.58 25.46
C ARG A 321 -21.60 10.17 24.79
N LEU A 322 -20.74 9.43 25.50
CA LEU A 322 -19.41 9.05 24.99
C LEU A 322 -19.52 8.04 23.83
N GLY A 323 -20.40 7.04 23.94
CA GLY A 323 -20.61 6.07 22.87
C GLY A 323 -21.19 6.74 21.62
N MET A 324 -22.15 7.66 21.77
CA MET A 324 -22.66 8.44 20.65
C MET A 324 -21.60 9.33 20.01
N GLU A 325 -20.73 9.98 20.79
CA GLU A 325 -19.60 10.75 20.25
C GLU A 325 -18.64 9.87 19.44
N GLN A 326 -18.32 8.67 19.92
CA GLN A 326 -17.45 7.72 19.23
C GLN A 326 -18.08 7.18 17.93
N LEU A 327 -19.36 6.80 17.96
CA LEU A 327 -20.09 6.33 16.77
C LEU A 327 -20.18 7.40 15.70
N LYS A 328 -20.48 8.65 16.09
CA LYS A 328 -20.48 9.80 15.19
C LYS A 328 -19.10 10.04 14.59
N LYS A 329 -18.04 10.01 15.40
CA LYS A 329 -16.67 10.16 14.90
C LYS A 329 -16.29 9.07 13.89
N ASN A 330 -16.71 7.83 14.12
CA ASN A 330 -16.52 6.75 13.18
C ASN A 330 -17.27 6.99 11.85
N ILE A 331 -18.50 7.53 11.87
CA ILE A 331 -19.21 7.97 10.66
C ILE A 331 -18.36 9.00 9.90
N GLU A 332 -17.88 10.06 10.57
CA GLU A 332 -17.03 11.09 9.94
C GLU A 332 -15.81 10.45 9.26
N HIS A 333 -15.08 9.58 9.97
CA HIS A 333 -13.88 8.90 9.43
C HIS A 333 -14.19 8.07 8.18
N VAL A 334 -15.30 7.34 8.17
CA VAL A 334 -15.68 6.52 7.01
C VAL A 334 -16.05 7.41 5.82
N GLU A 335 -16.86 8.43 6.03
CA GLU A 335 -17.24 9.35 4.95
C GLU A 335 -16.05 10.12 4.39
N GLU A 336 -15.16 10.64 5.24
CA GLU A 336 -13.90 11.29 4.82
C GLU A 336 -13.01 10.33 4.02
N ALA A 337 -12.97 9.05 4.39
CA ALA A 337 -12.18 8.03 3.69
C ALA A 337 -12.72 7.75 2.28
N ILE A 338 -14.05 7.68 2.12
CA ILE A 338 -14.69 7.52 0.81
C ILE A 338 -14.42 8.71 -0.12
N HIS A 339 -14.26 9.90 0.43
CA HIS A 339 -13.90 11.11 -0.33
C HIS A 339 -12.40 11.33 -0.48
N GLY A 340 -11.56 10.35 -0.07
CA GLY A 340 -10.10 10.45 -0.22
C GLY A 340 -9.48 11.60 0.59
N ASN A 341 -10.08 11.95 1.74
CA ASN A 341 -9.65 13.05 2.59
C ASN A 341 -9.52 12.64 4.06
N ALA A 342 -9.05 11.42 4.33
CA ALA A 342 -8.95 10.91 5.70
C ALA A 342 -7.54 10.43 6.07
N THR A 343 -7.17 10.72 7.32
CA THR A 343 -6.15 9.98 8.06
C THR A 343 -6.84 9.37 9.26
N VAL A 344 -7.17 8.08 9.15
CA VAL A 344 -7.91 7.37 10.19
C VAL A 344 -6.90 6.68 11.11
N PRO A 345 -6.90 6.98 12.42
CA PRO A 345 -6.02 6.30 13.37
C PRO A 345 -6.42 4.83 13.53
N LYS A 346 -5.58 4.07 14.24
CA LYS A 346 -5.97 2.74 14.70
C LYS A 346 -7.11 2.88 15.72
N GLU A 347 -8.21 2.17 15.49
CA GLU A 347 -9.39 2.13 16.38
C GLU A 347 -9.72 0.67 16.70
N GLY A 348 -9.50 0.27 17.95
CA GLY A 348 -9.61 -1.13 18.36
C GLY A 348 -8.71 -2.05 17.52
N SER A 349 -9.30 -3.06 16.88
CA SER A 349 -8.58 -3.97 15.97
C SER A 349 -8.42 -3.41 14.55
N ARG A 350 -9.14 -2.35 14.17
CA ARG A 350 -9.00 -1.74 12.84
C ARG A 350 -7.72 -0.92 12.75
N ASN A 351 -6.80 -1.30 11.87
CA ASN A 351 -5.48 -0.68 11.75
C ASN A 351 -5.48 0.78 11.23
N GLY A 352 -6.56 1.25 10.60
CA GLY A 352 -6.64 2.59 10.02
C GLY A 352 -5.73 2.80 8.80
N GLY A 353 -5.47 4.06 8.46
CA GLY A 353 -4.61 4.42 7.33
C GLY A 353 -4.89 5.79 6.73
N VAL A 354 -4.19 6.06 5.64
CA VAL A 354 -4.28 7.32 4.88
C VAL A 354 -5.04 7.06 3.57
N TYR A 355 -6.20 7.69 3.44
CA TYR A 355 -7.13 7.55 2.30
C TYR A 355 -7.05 8.82 1.46
N ILE A 356 -6.56 8.67 0.22
CA ILE A 356 -6.26 9.80 -0.69
C ILE A 356 -6.94 9.69 -2.05
N ASP A 357 -7.65 8.57 -2.28
CA ASP A 357 -8.33 8.25 -3.52
C ASP A 357 -9.84 8.48 -3.33
N ASP A 358 -10.40 9.53 -3.95
CA ASP A 358 -11.84 9.83 -3.88
C ASP A 358 -12.62 8.81 -4.73
N VAL A 359 -13.37 7.94 -4.05
CA VAL A 359 -14.24 6.92 -4.65
C VAL A 359 -15.72 7.26 -4.50
N SER A 360 -16.06 8.41 -3.92
CA SER A 360 -17.43 8.89 -3.80
C SER A 360 -18.20 9.00 -5.13
N PRO A 361 -17.59 9.23 -6.31
CA PRO A 361 -18.33 9.16 -7.57
C PRO A 361 -18.93 7.77 -7.86
N TYR A 362 -18.39 6.72 -7.23
CA TYR A 362 -18.83 5.34 -7.39
C TYR A 362 -19.69 4.84 -6.22
N LEU A 363 -19.93 5.67 -5.21
CA LEU A 363 -20.75 5.32 -4.04
C LEU A 363 -22.24 5.26 -4.42
N LEU A 364 -22.91 4.16 -4.08
CA LEU A 364 -24.36 4.02 -4.18
C LEU A 364 -25.08 4.35 -2.88
N GLY A 365 -24.38 4.25 -1.75
CA GLY A 365 -24.91 4.65 -0.46
C GLY A 365 -24.10 4.08 0.70
N TYR A 366 -24.40 4.59 1.89
CA TYR A 366 -23.89 4.08 3.15
C TYR A 366 -24.90 3.15 3.82
N ILE A 367 -24.39 2.18 4.56
CA ILE A 367 -25.19 1.27 5.39
C ILE A 367 -24.69 1.41 6.82
N VAL A 368 -25.43 2.10 7.68
CA VAL A 368 -25.12 2.22 9.10
C VAL A 368 -25.41 0.87 9.77
N LYS A 369 -24.38 0.19 10.26
CA LYS A 369 -24.55 -1.07 10.97
C LYS A 369 -24.76 -0.81 12.45
N PHE A 370 -25.70 -1.53 13.03
CA PHE A 370 -26.04 -1.42 14.44
C PHE A 370 -26.26 -2.80 15.05
N ASP A 371 -25.71 -3.03 16.25
CA ASP A 371 -25.96 -4.28 16.98
C ASP A 371 -27.37 -4.27 17.59
N ASN A 372 -28.29 -4.97 16.92
CA ASN A 372 -29.67 -5.14 17.34
C ASN A 372 -29.92 -6.52 18.01
N SER A 373 -28.87 -7.19 18.50
CA SER A 373 -29.04 -8.44 19.25
C SER A 373 -29.96 -8.22 20.45
N ALA A 374 -30.77 -9.23 20.79
CA ALA A 374 -31.81 -9.11 21.81
C ALA A 374 -31.28 -8.58 23.16
N GLY A 375 -30.07 -9.00 23.55
CA GLY A 375 -29.42 -8.52 24.77
C GLY A 375 -29.08 -7.04 24.74
N VAL A 376 -28.55 -6.53 23.61
CA VAL A 376 -28.22 -5.11 23.45
C VAL A 376 -29.48 -4.26 23.44
N VAL A 377 -30.51 -4.68 22.68
CA VAL A 377 -31.80 -3.99 22.65
C VAL A 377 -32.41 -3.92 24.05
N GLN A 378 -32.41 -5.02 24.80
CA GLN A 378 -32.92 -5.04 26.17
C GLN A 378 -32.13 -4.11 27.09
N ALA A 379 -30.80 -4.10 26.99
CA ALA A 379 -29.94 -3.24 27.81
C ALA A 379 -30.15 -1.75 27.52
N LEU A 380 -30.25 -1.36 26.24
CA LEU A 380 -30.48 0.03 25.82
C LEU A 380 -31.88 0.51 26.22
N ASN A 381 -32.90 -0.30 25.96
CA ASN A 381 -34.28 0.00 26.34
C ASN A 381 -34.43 0.10 27.87
N GLY A 382 -33.75 -0.76 28.64
CA GLY A 382 -33.77 -0.70 30.10
C GLY A 382 -33.16 0.58 30.65
N LYS A 383 -32.07 1.07 30.05
CA LYS A 383 -31.40 2.33 30.46
C LYS A 383 -32.17 3.58 30.03
N ASN A 384 -32.79 3.56 28.84
CA ASN A 384 -33.42 4.72 28.23
C ASN A 384 -34.83 4.40 27.66
N PRO A 385 -35.81 3.98 28.48
CA PRO A 385 -37.07 3.41 28.00
C PRO A 385 -37.99 4.38 27.27
N LYS A 386 -37.75 5.69 27.37
CA LYS A 386 -38.54 6.75 26.71
C LYS A 386 -37.80 7.41 25.55
N TYR A 387 -36.64 6.88 25.17
CA TYR A 387 -35.85 7.46 24.10
C TYR A 387 -36.55 7.24 22.76
N THR A 388 -36.86 8.34 22.10
CA THR A 388 -37.30 8.42 20.71
C THR A 388 -36.40 9.43 20.02
N TYR A 389 -36.39 9.42 18.68
CA TYR A 389 -35.55 10.33 17.92
C TYR A 389 -36.36 11.01 16.83
N ASP A 390 -36.20 12.33 16.71
CA ASP A 390 -36.86 13.15 15.69
C ASP A 390 -35.80 14.06 15.07
N GLY A 391 -35.24 13.62 13.95
CA GLY A 391 -34.17 14.28 13.22
C GLY A 391 -34.67 15.02 11.98
N ALA A 392 -33.74 15.66 11.25
CA ALA A 392 -34.06 16.43 10.06
C ALA A 392 -34.39 15.55 8.83
N TYR A 393 -33.78 14.37 8.75
CA TYR A 393 -33.90 13.41 7.65
C TYR A 393 -34.52 12.09 8.12
N VAL A 394 -34.24 11.66 9.36
CA VAL A 394 -34.70 10.38 9.90
C VAL A 394 -35.31 10.57 11.29
N SER A 395 -36.47 9.96 11.53
CA SER A 395 -37.10 9.90 12.84
C SER A 395 -37.48 8.47 13.20
N SER A 396 -37.63 8.20 14.49
CA SER A 396 -38.11 6.94 15.04
C SER A 396 -38.90 7.18 16.32
N SER A 397 -40.16 6.74 16.29
CA SER A 397 -41.05 6.61 17.45
C SER A 397 -41.01 5.20 18.06
N GLY A 398 -40.01 4.40 17.67
CA GLY A 398 -39.82 3.02 18.09
C GLY A 398 -39.15 2.90 19.45
N ASN A 399 -38.44 1.78 19.65
CA ASN A 399 -37.69 1.56 20.88
C ASN A 399 -36.35 2.36 20.92
N CYS A 400 -35.63 2.34 22.04
CA CYS A 400 -34.39 3.11 22.19
C CYS A 400 -33.32 2.73 21.15
N ALA A 401 -33.19 1.44 20.82
CA ALA A 401 -32.24 0.98 19.81
C ALA A 401 -32.59 1.52 18.42
N GLU A 402 -33.87 1.50 18.03
CA GLU A 402 -34.35 2.09 16.78
C GLU A 402 -34.16 3.61 16.77
N GLY A 403 -34.39 4.28 17.90
CA GLY A 403 -34.10 5.71 18.07
C GLY A 403 -32.63 6.03 17.85
N ILE A 404 -31.71 5.25 18.43
CA ILE A 404 -30.26 5.46 18.28
C ILE A 404 -29.85 5.21 16.83
N MET A 405 -30.36 4.15 16.20
CA MET A 405 -30.10 3.86 14.80
C MET A 405 -30.56 4.99 13.88
N ALA A 406 -31.76 5.55 14.14
CA ALA A 406 -32.25 6.74 13.44
C ALA A 406 -31.34 7.95 13.67
N ALA A 407 -30.87 8.17 14.90
CA ALA A 407 -29.95 9.26 15.22
C ALA A 407 -28.59 9.16 14.51
N LEU A 408 -28.09 7.95 14.29
CA LEU A 408 -26.85 7.71 13.54
C LEU A 408 -27.05 7.93 12.04
N CYS A 409 -28.17 7.47 11.48
CA CYS A 409 -28.49 7.71 10.06
C CYS A 409 -28.69 9.20 9.77
N ASP A 410 -29.45 9.89 10.63
CA ASP A 410 -29.70 11.33 10.52
C ASP A 410 -28.41 12.13 10.61
N TYR A 411 -27.51 11.74 11.51
CA TYR A 411 -26.20 12.36 11.64
C TYR A 411 -25.33 12.13 10.40
N ALA A 412 -25.33 10.92 9.82
CA ALA A 412 -24.62 10.63 8.57
C ALA A 412 -25.17 11.50 7.42
N PHE A 413 -26.50 11.62 7.25
CA PHE A 413 -27.08 12.54 6.27
C PHE A 413 -26.63 13.99 6.50
N SER A 414 -26.74 14.46 7.74
CA SER A 414 -26.38 15.82 8.13
C SER A 414 -24.89 16.15 7.91
N TYR A 415 -24.00 15.21 8.23
CA TYR A 415 -22.57 15.36 8.02
C TYR A 415 -22.27 15.39 6.52
N HIS A 416 -22.81 14.43 5.76
CA HIS A 416 -22.58 14.32 4.33
C HIS A 416 -23.02 15.58 3.56
N GLU A 417 -24.23 16.07 3.83
CA GLU A 417 -24.75 17.28 3.16
C GLU A 417 -23.93 18.51 3.53
N ARG A 418 -23.55 18.68 4.80
CA ARG A 418 -22.76 19.84 5.25
C ARG A 418 -21.36 19.86 4.65
N GLU A 419 -20.68 18.72 4.60
CA GLU A 419 -19.28 18.65 4.15
C GLU A 419 -19.14 18.56 2.62
N TYR A 420 -20.10 17.93 1.93
CA TYR A 420 -19.99 17.63 0.49
C TYR A 420 -21.04 18.32 -0.37
N GLY A 421 -22.08 18.92 0.22
CA GLY A 421 -23.07 19.74 -0.49
C GLY A 421 -24.14 18.95 -1.26
N TYR A 422 -24.25 17.64 -1.03
CA TYR A 422 -25.30 16.78 -1.60
C TYR A 422 -25.66 15.67 -0.62
N MET A 423 -26.74 14.94 -0.88
CA MET A 423 -27.12 13.75 -0.11
C MET A 423 -26.74 12.46 -0.85
N ALA A 424 -26.16 11.50 -0.13
CA ALA A 424 -26.04 10.11 -0.57
C ALA A 424 -27.15 9.28 0.07
N PRO A 425 -27.65 8.21 -0.58
CA PRO A 425 -28.54 7.26 0.06
C PRO A 425 -27.89 6.66 1.32
N ILE A 426 -28.62 6.67 2.43
CA ILE A 426 -28.19 6.04 3.68
C ILE A 426 -29.30 5.10 4.13
N GLY A 427 -28.91 3.87 4.43
CA GLY A 427 -29.76 2.87 5.07
C GLY A 427 -29.12 2.35 6.36
N ALA A 428 -29.86 1.51 7.07
CA ALA A 428 -29.36 0.85 8.27
C ALA A 428 -29.51 -0.68 8.17
N VAL A 429 -28.63 -1.41 8.85
CA VAL A 429 -28.71 -2.87 8.94
C VAL A 429 -28.43 -3.33 10.37
N GLY A 430 -29.22 -4.31 10.81
CA GLY A 430 -28.96 -5.07 12.04
C GLY A 430 -27.93 -6.19 11.82
N ASN A 431 -27.58 -6.89 12.90
CA ASN A 431 -26.78 -8.10 12.85
C ASN A 431 -27.56 -9.31 12.34
#